data_AF-A0A352R9H1-F1
#
_entry.id   AF-A0A352R9H1-F1
#
_cell.length_a   1.000
_cell.length_b   1.000
_cell.length_c   1.000
_cell.angle_alpha   90.00
_cell.angle_beta   90.00
_cell.angle_gamma   90.00
#
_symmetry.space_group_name_H-M   'P 1'
#
loop_
_entity.id
_entity.type
_entity.pdbx_description
1 polymer ?
#
loop_
_entity_poly.entity_id
_entity_poly.type
_entity_poly.pdbx_seq_one_letter_code
_entity_poly.pdbx_strand_id
1 'polypeptide(L)'
;MKKLVVLFTLIVSAFAFFSCEDSDEVSEEPYLIVKFQFDPTQVRLNNLGQPATIPSGHAAQSPDFSKISAHYFELAPTAYTQLGNGAILYHADETTAGGAVAIDFSKAVVVGEGEAFLRIPLSQVAQGNYEYVRVSLAYQEYNISIRNNGADYQGKLASFVGYNNYITTHSIGNNSFPVNGNRLQGYWAFALNDFPFATSGQAPAGATTVPNPIAATSPIPSGSCVVTGKFAQNLIINGNETRDVVITLSLSSNNSFEWQEVTSDGKYEPSIGENVVDMGLRGLLPTYVK
;
A
#
# COMPACT_ATOMS: atom_id res chain seq x y z
N MET A 1 3.96 9.88 -96.89
CA MET A 1 3.10 11.02 -96.45
C MET A 1 3.08 11.04 -94.92
N LYS A 2 3.36 12.22 -94.32
CA LYS A 2 3.21 12.61 -92.88
C LYS A 2 4.21 11.96 -91.89
N LYS A 3 5.28 12.66 -91.46
CA LYS A 3 5.42 13.65 -90.32
C LYS A 3 5.28 12.96 -88.95
N LEU A 4 6.36 12.79 -88.16
CA LEU A 4 7.04 13.73 -87.23
C LEU A 4 6.46 13.66 -85.79
N VAL A 5 7.34 13.80 -84.77
CA VAL A 5 7.13 14.15 -83.34
C VAL A 5 7.04 12.91 -82.42
N VAL A 6 8.07 12.42 -81.71
CA VAL A 6 8.96 12.98 -80.65
C VAL A 6 8.19 13.69 -79.54
N LEU A 7 8.12 13.11 -78.32
CA LEU A 7 8.61 13.70 -77.07
C LEU A 7 7.87 13.18 -75.80
N PHE A 8 8.70 12.83 -74.80
CA PHE A 8 8.52 13.03 -73.35
C PHE A 8 8.13 11.86 -72.41
N THR A 9 9.08 11.62 -71.49
CA THR A 9 8.95 11.31 -70.05
C THR A 9 8.41 9.95 -69.60
N LEU A 10 9.30 9.12 -69.05
CA LEU A 10 9.30 8.86 -67.60
C LEU A 10 10.64 8.28 -67.13
N ILE A 11 11.36 9.11 -66.38
CA ILE A 11 12.49 8.77 -65.51
C ILE A 11 11.88 8.18 -64.24
N VAL A 12 12.06 6.88 -63.97
CA VAL A 12 12.10 6.32 -62.60
C VAL A 12 12.81 4.98 -62.69
N SER A 13 13.97 4.86 -62.02
CA SER A 13 14.35 3.70 -61.19
C SER A 13 15.89 3.58 -61.07
N ALA A 14 16.51 4.50 -60.33
CA ALA A 14 17.84 4.27 -59.77
C ALA A 14 18.07 5.21 -58.58
N PHE A 15 17.49 4.88 -57.42
CA PHE A 15 18.07 5.26 -56.14
C PHE A 15 17.83 4.10 -55.17
N ALA A 16 18.86 3.25 -55.07
CA ALA A 16 19.04 2.35 -53.95
C ALA A 16 19.34 3.20 -52.72
N PHE A 17 18.32 3.47 -51.92
CA PHE A 17 18.50 3.94 -50.54
C PHE A 17 18.76 2.71 -49.67
N PHE A 18 20.04 2.44 -49.43
CA PHE A 18 20.48 1.77 -48.21
C PHE A 18 20.15 2.71 -47.06
N SER A 19 19.01 2.47 -46.41
CA SER A 19 18.73 2.99 -45.08
C SER A 19 19.42 2.06 -44.10
N CYS A 20 20.53 2.51 -43.54
CA CYS A 20 21.05 1.95 -42.30
C CYS A 20 20.13 2.50 -41.21
N GLU A 21 19.16 1.69 -40.76
CA GLU A 21 18.53 1.95 -39.47
C GLU A 21 19.61 1.72 -38.42
N ASP A 22 20.20 2.82 -37.92
CA ASP A 22 20.82 2.81 -36.60
C ASP A 22 19.69 2.48 -35.62
N SER A 23 19.47 1.18 -35.39
CA SER A 23 18.77 0.70 -34.22
C SER A 23 19.71 0.87 -33.04
N ASP A 24 19.88 2.11 -32.60
CA ASP A 24 20.23 2.37 -31.21
C ASP A 24 19.06 1.81 -30.39
N GLU A 25 19.11 0.51 -30.08
CA GLU A 25 18.32 -0.05 -29.00
C GLU A 25 18.76 0.68 -27.75
N VAL A 26 18.06 1.78 -27.44
CA VAL A 26 18.11 2.39 -26.12
C VAL A 26 17.57 1.32 -25.19
N SER A 27 18.48 0.55 -24.59
CA SER A 27 18.17 -0.35 -23.49
C SER A 27 17.49 0.50 -22.43
N GLU A 28 16.16 0.45 -22.34
CA GLU A 28 15.43 1.15 -21.28
C GLU A 28 15.98 0.67 -19.94
N GLU A 29 16.36 1.61 -19.08
CA GLU A 29 16.84 1.29 -17.75
C GLU A 29 15.74 0.51 -17.01
N PRO A 30 15.99 -0.70 -16.49
CA PRO A 30 14.96 -1.47 -15.84
C PRO A 30 14.74 -0.98 -14.41
N TYR A 31 13.49 -1.05 -13.95
CA TYR A 31 13.06 -0.52 -12.66
C TYR A 31 12.59 -1.62 -11.70
N LEU A 32 12.80 -1.40 -10.42
CA LEU A 32 12.02 -2.02 -9.37
C LEU A 32 10.73 -1.21 -9.19
N ILE A 33 9.59 -1.86 -9.42
CA ILE A 33 8.27 -1.27 -9.23
C ILE A 33 7.59 -1.97 -8.06
N VAL A 34 7.10 -1.19 -7.08
CA VAL A 34 6.35 -1.72 -5.94
C VAL A 34 4.90 -1.34 -6.07
N LYS A 35 4.00 -2.30 -5.91
CA LYS A 35 2.55 -2.13 -5.98
C LYS A 35 1.88 -2.75 -4.76
N PHE A 36 0.72 -2.23 -4.40
CA PHE A 36 -0.15 -2.83 -3.39
C PHE A 36 -1.33 -3.55 -4.02
N GLN A 37 -1.78 -4.60 -3.34
CA GLN A 37 -3.03 -5.31 -3.59
C GLN A 37 -3.72 -5.56 -2.26
N PHE A 38 -5.05 -5.51 -2.24
CA PHE A 38 -5.87 -5.82 -1.07
C PHE A 38 -6.64 -7.11 -1.31
N ASP A 39 -6.43 -8.10 -0.45
CA ASP A 39 -7.03 -9.42 -0.64
C ASP A 39 -7.93 -9.79 0.55
N PRO A 40 -9.26 -9.81 0.37
CA PRO A 40 -10.21 -10.20 1.42
C PRO A 40 -10.25 -11.72 1.64
N THR A 41 -9.56 -12.51 0.82
CA THR A 41 -9.49 -13.98 0.89
C THR A 41 -8.15 -14.48 1.44
N GLN A 42 -7.11 -13.64 1.43
CA GLN A 42 -5.82 -13.95 2.05
C GLN A 42 -6.01 -14.31 3.53
N VAL A 43 -5.14 -15.20 4.04
CA VAL A 43 -5.24 -15.68 5.44
C VAL A 43 -5.11 -14.50 6.40
N ARG A 44 -6.06 -14.42 7.34
CA ARG A 44 -6.02 -13.51 8.48
C ARG A 44 -4.97 -13.96 9.50
N LEU A 45 -3.95 -13.15 9.70
CA LEU A 45 -2.83 -13.39 10.63
C LEU A 45 -2.92 -12.53 11.89
N ASN A 46 -2.28 -12.94 12.98
CA ASN A 46 -2.02 -12.15 14.18
C ASN A 46 -0.65 -11.40 14.09
N ASN A 47 -0.28 -10.71 15.17
CA ASN A 47 1.01 -9.99 15.27
C ASN A 47 2.26 -10.86 15.08
N LEU A 48 2.17 -12.18 15.31
CA LEU A 48 3.26 -13.13 15.12
C LEU A 48 3.24 -13.78 13.72
N GLY A 49 2.38 -13.31 12.81
CA GLY A 49 2.25 -13.87 11.47
C GLY A 49 1.61 -15.26 11.44
N GLN A 50 0.88 -15.65 12.48
CA GLN A 50 0.16 -16.93 12.56
C GLN A 50 -1.32 -16.74 12.23
N PRO A 51 -2.02 -17.74 11.64
CA PRO A 51 -3.46 -17.66 11.41
C PRO A 51 -4.25 -17.32 12.68
N ALA A 52 -5.24 -16.45 12.55
CA ALA A 52 -6.04 -15.93 13.66
C ALA A 52 -7.53 -16.01 13.37
N THR A 53 -8.28 -16.57 14.32
CA THR A 53 -9.75 -16.59 14.29
C THR A 53 -10.32 -15.32 14.93
N ILE A 54 -11.61 -15.05 14.67
CA ILE A 54 -12.35 -14.01 15.37
C ILE A 54 -12.68 -14.53 16.79
N PRO A 55 -12.38 -13.79 17.87
CA PRO A 55 -12.72 -14.18 19.23
C PRO A 55 -14.23 -14.33 19.47
N SER A 56 -14.63 -15.08 20.50
CA SER A 56 -16.04 -15.15 20.91
C SER A 56 -16.53 -13.79 21.45
N GLY A 57 -17.74 -13.40 21.07
CA GLY A 57 -18.31 -12.08 21.41
C GLY A 57 -17.80 -10.94 20.53
N HIS A 58 -17.07 -11.26 19.46
CA HIS A 58 -16.58 -10.30 18.48
C HIS A 58 -17.16 -10.66 17.10
N ALA A 59 -17.32 -9.64 16.27
CA ALA A 59 -17.61 -9.78 14.85
C ALA A 59 -16.59 -8.97 14.04
N ALA A 60 -16.50 -9.29 12.75
CA ALA A 60 -15.61 -8.62 11.84
C ALA A 60 -16.19 -8.57 10.43
N GLN A 61 -15.65 -7.65 9.62
CA GLN A 61 -15.93 -7.57 8.19
C GLN A 61 -14.62 -7.36 7.43
N SER A 62 -14.60 -7.76 6.16
CA SER A 62 -13.51 -7.43 5.23
C SER A 62 -13.81 -6.09 4.56
N PRO A 63 -13.11 -4.99 4.89
CA PRO A 63 -13.37 -3.69 4.29
C PRO A 63 -13.01 -3.66 2.81
N ASP A 64 -13.67 -2.78 2.08
CA ASP A 64 -13.40 -2.51 0.66
C ASP A 64 -12.36 -1.40 0.54
N PHE A 65 -11.08 -1.77 0.42
CA PHE A 65 -9.94 -0.86 0.39
C PHE A 65 -9.84 -0.11 -0.93
N SER A 66 -9.70 1.21 -0.84
CA SER A 66 -9.54 2.09 -2.01
C SER A 66 -8.19 2.79 -2.07
N LYS A 67 -7.53 3.06 -0.93
CA LYS A 67 -6.22 3.73 -0.92
C LYS A 67 -5.31 3.23 0.20
N ILE A 68 -4.01 3.33 -0.04
CA ILE A 68 -2.97 3.02 0.94
C ILE A 68 -1.79 3.99 0.78
N SER A 69 -1.06 4.20 1.87
CA SER A 69 0.27 4.84 1.85
C SER A 69 1.20 4.13 2.82
N ALA A 70 2.49 4.20 2.56
CA ALA A 70 3.53 3.73 3.45
C ALA A 70 4.49 4.87 3.82
N HIS A 71 5.13 4.74 4.97
CA HIS A 71 6.23 5.60 5.44
C HIS A 71 7.60 4.99 5.17
N TYR A 72 7.69 3.67 5.01
CA TYR A 72 8.97 2.99 4.91
C TYR A 72 8.85 1.71 4.08
N PHE A 73 9.88 1.39 3.29
CA PHE A 73 10.00 0.12 2.58
C PHE A 73 11.44 -0.40 2.63
N GLU A 74 11.60 -1.66 3.02
CA GLU A 74 12.89 -2.33 3.15
C GLU A 74 12.81 -3.78 2.63
N LEU A 75 13.85 -4.21 1.91
CA LEU A 75 14.11 -5.62 1.61
C LEU A 75 15.13 -6.17 2.60
N ALA A 76 14.79 -7.25 3.30
CA ALA A 76 15.63 -7.87 4.31
C ALA A 76 16.18 -9.22 3.80
N PRO A 77 17.52 -9.41 3.79
CA PRO A 77 18.13 -10.66 3.32
C PRO A 77 17.66 -11.91 4.07
N THR A 78 17.54 -11.84 5.40
CA THR A 78 17.19 -12.99 6.24
C THR A 78 16.31 -12.59 7.42
N ALA A 79 15.79 -13.57 8.15
CA ALA A 79 15.02 -13.35 9.38
C ALA A 79 15.83 -12.66 10.50
N TYR A 80 17.16 -12.63 10.41
CA TYR A 80 18.05 -12.02 11.41
C TYR A 80 18.44 -10.58 11.07
N THR A 81 18.11 -10.11 9.85
CA THR A 81 18.34 -8.73 9.45
C THR A 81 17.45 -7.80 10.30
N GLN A 82 18.08 -6.98 11.14
CA GLN A 82 17.37 -6.02 11.98
C GLN A 82 16.72 -4.92 11.13
N LEU A 83 15.61 -4.35 11.61
CA LEU A 83 14.90 -3.27 10.92
C LEU A 83 15.88 -2.11 10.66
N GLY A 84 15.94 -1.64 9.41
CA GLY A 84 16.89 -0.60 9.01
C GLY A 84 18.28 -1.10 8.60
N ASN A 85 18.54 -2.41 8.66
CA ASN A 85 19.83 -2.99 8.23
C ASN A 85 19.74 -3.76 6.90
N GLY A 86 18.55 -3.86 6.29
CA GLY A 86 18.34 -4.35 4.93
C GLY A 86 18.54 -3.26 3.88
N ALA A 87 18.08 -3.54 2.66
CA ALA A 87 18.05 -2.55 1.58
C ALA A 87 16.82 -1.65 1.75
N ILE A 88 17.05 -0.48 2.32
CA ILE A 88 16.03 0.56 2.48
C ILE A 88 15.82 1.25 1.14
N LEU A 89 14.61 1.14 0.59
CA LEU A 89 14.28 1.70 -0.73
C LEU A 89 13.33 2.90 -0.64
N TYR A 90 12.71 3.10 0.53
CA TYR A 90 11.85 4.25 0.76
C TYR A 90 11.81 4.62 2.23
N HIS A 91 11.86 5.93 2.48
CA HIS A 91 11.56 6.55 3.75
C HIS A 91 10.83 7.86 3.46
N ALA A 92 9.59 7.99 3.89
CA ALA A 92 8.78 9.18 3.65
C ALA A 92 9.35 10.37 4.42
N ASP A 93 9.00 11.56 3.94
CA ASP A 93 9.36 12.81 4.60
C ASP A 93 8.72 12.90 6.00
N GLU A 94 9.49 13.47 6.91
CA GLU A 94 9.08 13.72 8.29
C GLU A 94 9.20 15.19 8.66
N THR A 95 8.49 15.59 9.69
CA THR A 95 8.43 16.96 10.19
C THR A 95 8.36 17.01 11.71
N THR A 96 8.79 18.14 12.27
CA THR A 96 8.66 18.48 13.70
C THR A 96 7.64 19.59 13.92
N ALA A 97 6.84 19.94 12.91
CA ALA A 97 5.85 21.02 12.99
C ALA A 97 4.81 20.82 14.13
N GLY A 98 4.47 19.56 14.43
CA GLY A 98 3.60 19.19 15.55
C GLY A 98 4.33 18.93 16.88
N GLY A 99 5.61 19.31 16.99
CA GLY A 99 6.48 19.06 18.14
C GLY A 99 7.38 17.84 17.93
N ALA A 100 6.89 16.65 18.26
CA ALA A 100 7.64 15.40 18.03
C ALA A 100 7.75 15.09 16.53
N VAL A 101 8.81 14.38 16.13
CA VAL A 101 8.99 13.89 14.76
C VAL A 101 7.77 13.05 14.36
N ALA A 102 7.22 13.35 13.19
CA ALA A 102 6.05 12.70 12.61
C ALA A 102 6.17 12.62 11.10
N ILE A 103 5.49 11.65 10.50
CA ILE A 103 5.28 11.55 9.05
C ILE A 103 4.61 12.84 8.58
N ASP A 104 5.18 13.52 7.59
CA ASP A 104 4.52 14.65 6.95
C ASP A 104 3.50 14.13 5.94
N PHE A 105 2.25 13.96 6.40
CA PHE A 105 1.21 13.36 5.58
C PHE A 105 0.90 14.18 4.32
N SER A 106 1.18 15.49 4.32
CA SER A 106 0.98 16.33 3.14
C SER A 106 1.87 15.94 1.95
N LYS A 107 2.93 15.19 2.21
CA LYS A 107 3.88 14.67 1.22
C LYS A 107 3.78 13.16 1.02
N ALA A 108 2.82 12.51 1.67
CA ALA A 108 2.64 11.07 1.56
C ALA A 108 2.24 10.68 0.13
N VAL A 109 2.85 9.60 -0.36
CA VAL A 109 2.44 8.98 -1.63
C VAL A 109 1.26 8.05 -1.33
N VAL A 110 0.07 8.48 -1.72
CA VAL A 110 -1.18 7.72 -1.53
C VAL A 110 -1.60 7.13 -2.87
N VAL A 111 -1.73 5.81 -2.93
CA VAL A 111 -2.03 5.08 -4.17
C VAL A 111 -3.22 4.14 -4.00
N GLY A 112 -3.88 3.83 -5.10
CA GLY A 112 -4.86 2.75 -5.21
C GLY A 112 -4.21 1.38 -5.42
N GLU A 113 -5.04 0.34 -5.50
CA GLU A 113 -4.60 -1.00 -5.84
C GLU A 113 -3.98 -1.05 -7.26
N GLY A 114 -2.86 -1.77 -7.40
CA GLY A 114 -2.19 -1.99 -8.69
C GLY A 114 -1.43 -0.78 -9.25
N GLU A 115 -1.57 0.41 -8.66
CA GLU A 115 -0.79 1.60 -8.96
C GLU A 115 0.64 1.46 -8.46
N ALA A 116 1.58 2.10 -9.16
CA ALA A 116 2.99 2.10 -8.76
C ALA A 116 3.19 3.01 -7.54
N PHE A 117 3.50 2.42 -6.39
CA PHE A 117 3.88 3.13 -5.18
C PHE A 117 5.34 3.61 -5.26
N LEU A 118 6.25 2.73 -5.65
CA LEU A 118 7.65 3.05 -5.92
C LEU A 118 8.01 2.68 -7.36
N ARG A 119 8.91 3.46 -7.93
CA ARG A 119 9.58 3.17 -9.19
C ARG A 119 11.03 3.61 -9.06
N ILE A 120 11.92 2.64 -8.85
CA ILE A 120 13.33 2.87 -8.51
C ILE A 120 14.19 2.21 -9.58
N PRO A 121 15.15 2.91 -10.20
CA PRO A 121 16.07 2.25 -11.12
C PRO A 121 16.77 1.06 -10.45
N LEU A 122 16.79 -0.12 -11.09
CA LEU A 122 17.44 -1.31 -10.50
C LEU A 122 18.93 -1.09 -10.24
N SER A 123 19.56 -0.19 -10.99
CA SER A 123 20.92 0.30 -10.76
C SER A 123 21.15 0.90 -9.36
N GLN A 124 20.08 1.37 -8.70
CA GLN A 124 20.10 1.95 -7.35
C GLN A 124 19.66 0.95 -6.27
N VAL A 125 19.16 -0.23 -6.65
CA VAL A 125 18.75 -1.26 -5.70
C VAL A 125 19.99 -2.10 -5.35
N ALA A 126 20.26 -2.24 -4.06
CA ALA A 126 21.39 -3.06 -3.61
C ALA A 126 21.24 -4.51 -4.12
N GLN A 127 22.31 -5.04 -4.70
CA GLN A 127 22.36 -6.45 -5.09
C GLN A 127 22.28 -7.33 -3.84
N GLY A 128 21.52 -8.43 -3.94
CA GLY A 128 21.28 -9.28 -2.78
C GLY A 128 20.27 -10.38 -3.04
N ASN A 129 20.13 -11.23 -2.02
CA ASN A 129 19.13 -12.28 -1.95
C ASN A 129 18.21 -11.96 -0.76
N TYR A 130 16.95 -11.63 -1.04
CA TYR A 130 16.01 -11.09 -0.07
C TYR A 130 14.89 -12.09 0.25
N GLU A 131 14.86 -12.58 1.49
CA GLU A 131 13.81 -13.47 1.98
C GLU A 131 12.53 -12.71 2.38
N TYR A 132 12.66 -11.46 2.84
CA TYR A 132 11.56 -10.70 3.43
C TYR A 132 11.45 -9.30 2.84
N VAL A 133 10.23 -8.77 2.90
CA VAL A 133 9.94 -7.34 2.76
C VAL A 133 9.36 -6.81 4.07
N ARG A 134 9.66 -5.56 4.38
CA ARG A 134 9.15 -4.84 5.54
C ARG A 134 8.60 -3.51 5.09
N VAL A 135 7.37 -3.20 5.46
CA VAL A 135 6.68 -1.97 5.03
C VAL A 135 6.01 -1.32 6.23
N SER A 136 6.36 -0.07 6.53
CA SER A 136 5.63 0.75 7.51
C SER A 136 4.43 1.36 6.84
N LEU A 137 3.22 0.93 7.16
CA LEU A 137 2.01 1.54 6.61
C LEU A 137 1.72 2.86 7.34
N ALA A 138 1.42 3.91 6.59
CA ALA A 138 1.14 5.23 7.13
C ALA A 138 -0.36 5.53 7.16
N TYR A 139 -1.06 5.15 6.09
CA TYR A 139 -2.46 5.50 5.84
C TYR A 139 -3.18 4.38 5.09
N GLN A 140 -4.47 4.23 5.38
CA GLN A 140 -5.37 3.33 4.65
C GLN A 140 -6.77 3.96 4.55
N GLU A 141 -7.45 3.72 3.42
CA GLU A 141 -8.81 4.19 3.16
C GLU A 141 -9.67 3.04 2.64
N TYR A 142 -10.85 2.85 3.22
CA TYR A 142 -11.76 1.79 2.82
C TYR A 142 -13.22 2.10 3.16
N ASN A 143 -14.15 1.38 2.53
CA ASN A 143 -15.55 1.38 2.93
C ASN A 143 -15.83 0.27 3.96
N ILE A 144 -16.74 0.57 4.89
CA ILE A 144 -17.33 -0.38 5.83
C ILE A 144 -18.86 -0.30 5.80
N SER A 145 -19.50 -1.41 6.18
CA SER A 145 -20.93 -1.47 6.46
C SER A 145 -21.18 -1.16 7.92
N ILE A 146 -22.16 -0.29 8.20
CA ILE A 146 -22.60 0.09 9.54
C ILE A 146 -24.11 -0.05 9.64
N ARG A 147 -24.59 -0.56 10.76
CA ARG A 147 -26.00 -0.56 11.11
C ARG A 147 -26.30 0.57 12.09
N ASN A 148 -27.47 1.18 11.95
CA ASN A 148 -28.02 2.09 12.94
C ASN A 148 -29.55 2.03 12.90
N ASN A 149 -30.18 1.71 14.03
CA ASN A 149 -31.63 1.65 14.19
C ASN A 149 -32.30 0.73 13.15
N GLY A 150 -31.67 -0.44 12.91
CA GLY A 150 -32.14 -1.47 11.98
C GLY A 150 -31.86 -1.21 10.50
N ALA A 151 -31.42 -0.01 10.11
CA ALA A 151 -31.02 0.32 8.75
C ALA A 151 -29.50 0.12 8.57
N ASP A 152 -29.11 -0.38 7.39
CA ASP A 152 -27.71 -0.60 7.02
C ASP A 152 -27.24 0.54 6.10
N TYR A 153 -26.03 1.03 6.35
CA TYR A 153 -25.40 2.13 5.64
C TYR A 153 -23.98 1.75 5.22
N GLN A 154 -23.50 2.36 4.15
CA GLN A 154 -22.09 2.36 3.81
C GLN A 154 -21.44 3.65 4.26
N GLY A 155 -20.22 3.55 4.77
CA GLY A 155 -19.41 4.73 5.01
C GLY A 155 -17.94 4.46 4.75
N LYS A 156 -17.21 5.53 4.51
CA LYS A 156 -15.79 5.52 4.23
C LYS A 156 -15.01 5.88 5.49
N LEU A 157 -13.94 5.13 5.73
CA LEU A 157 -13.02 5.31 6.83
C LEU A 157 -11.63 5.64 6.28
N ALA A 158 -11.05 6.73 6.76
CA ALA A 158 -9.67 7.14 6.52
C ALA A 158 -8.89 6.92 7.83
N SER A 159 -7.92 6.01 7.83
CA SER A 159 -7.20 5.58 9.04
C SER A 159 -5.71 5.82 8.90
N PHE A 160 -5.13 6.47 9.91
CA PHE A 160 -3.72 6.81 10.01
C PHE A 160 -3.06 5.79 10.93
N VAL A 161 -2.48 4.76 10.31
CA VAL A 161 -1.96 3.58 11.01
C VAL A 161 -0.47 3.68 11.32
N GLY A 162 0.27 4.63 10.75
CA GLY A 162 1.68 4.85 11.08
C GLY A 162 1.88 5.41 12.50
N TYR A 163 3.12 5.36 13.00
CA TYR A 163 3.45 5.72 14.40
C TYR A 163 2.96 7.11 14.81
N ASN A 164 3.39 8.16 14.11
CA ASN A 164 3.04 9.54 14.37
C ASN A 164 2.87 10.26 13.03
N ASN A 165 1.72 10.86 12.80
CA ASN A 165 1.40 11.55 11.56
C ASN A 165 1.13 13.02 11.87
N TYR A 166 1.87 13.92 11.23
CA TYR A 166 1.51 15.33 11.20
C TYR A 166 0.48 15.52 10.09
N ILE A 167 -0.74 15.85 10.49
CA ILE A 167 -1.88 16.00 9.59
C ILE A 167 -2.29 17.46 9.64
N THR A 168 -2.31 18.11 8.49
CA THR A 168 -2.91 19.44 8.34
C THR A 168 -4.42 19.30 8.26
N THR A 169 -4.95 19.11 7.07
CA THR A 169 -6.35 18.80 6.80
C THR A 169 -6.39 17.62 5.85
N HIS A 170 -7.30 16.69 6.09
CA HIS A 170 -7.62 15.62 5.15
C HIS A 170 -9.14 15.56 4.96
N SER A 171 -9.59 14.85 3.92
CA SER A 171 -10.99 14.88 3.51
C SER A 171 -11.50 13.51 3.11
N ILE A 172 -12.78 13.27 3.42
CA ILE A 172 -13.55 12.12 2.93
C ILE A 172 -14.75 12.68 2.14
N GLY A 173 -14.68 12.58 0.81
CA GLY A 173 -15.63 13.27 -0.07
C GLY A 173 -15.59 14.78 0.18
N ASN A 174 -16.76 15.37 0.50
CA ASN A 174 -16.88 16.80 0.81
C ASN A 174 -16.66 17.13 2.30
N ASN A 175 -16.43 16.12 3.15
CA ASN A 175 -16.18 16.34 4.57
C ASN A 175 -14.70 16.62 4.80
N SER A 176 -14.40 17.72 5.48
CA SER A 176 -13.04 18.17 5.79
C SER A 176 -12.75 17.98 7.28
N PHE A 177 -11.57 17.47 7.60
CA PHE A 177 -11.11 17.18 8.95
C PHE A 177 -9.81 17.96 9.23
N PRO A 178 -9.91 19.20 9.73
CA PRO A 178 -8.74 19.98 10.13
C PRO A 178 -8.17 19.42 11.43
N VAL A 179 -6.93 18.93 11.38
CA VAL A 179 -6.20 18.35 12.52
C VAL A 179 -5.13 19.32 13.00
N ASN A 180 -4.34 19.87 12.07
CA ASN A 180 -3.22 20.79 12.30
C ASN A 180 -2.30 20.36 13.45
N GLY A 181 -1.89 19.10 13.44
CA GLY A 181 -1.06 18.56 14.50
C GLY A 181 -0.73 17.09 14.36
N ASN A 182 0.06 16.61 15.31
CA ASN A 182 0.44 15.22 15.42
C ASN A 182 -0.73 14.34 15.87
N ARG A 183 -0.83 13.16 15.29
CA ARG A 183 -1.73 12.08 15.71
C ARG A 183 -0.96 10.76 15.77
N LEU A 184 -1.16 10.03 16.86
CA LEU A 184 -0.59 8.70 17.04
C LEU A 184 -1.31 7.69 16.14
N GLN A 185 -0.67 6.52 15.95
CA GLN A 185 -1.28 5.36 15.30
C GLN A 185 -2.72 5.15 15.78
N GLY A 186 -3.63 5.01 14.81
CA GLY A 186 -5.04 4.74 15.07
C GLY A 186 -5.92 5.98 15.09
N TYR A 187 -5.43 7.17 14.74
CA TYR A 187 -6.34 8.26 14.39
C TYR A 187 -7.12 7.88 13.13
N TRP A 188 -8.42 8.14 13.14
CA TRP A 188 -9.29 7.84 12.01
C TRP A 188 -10.35 8.92 11.84
N ALA A 189 -10.83 9.06 10.61
CA ALA A 189 -12.07 9.76 10.32
C ALA A 189 -13.02 8.85 9.56
N PHE A 190 -14.30 9.14 9.71
CA PHE A 190 -15.39 8.38 9.13
C PHE A 190 -16.41 9.34 8.53
N ALA A 191 -16.94 9.02 7.36
CA ALA A 191 -18.10 9.69 6.81
C ALA A 191 -19.07 8.69 6.19
N LEU A 192 -20.37 8.91 6.37
CA LEU A 192 -21.38 8.13 5.65
C LEU A 192 -21.35 8.51 4.17
N ASN A 193 -21.54 7.51 3.32
CA ASN A 193 -21.75 7.74 1.89
C ASN A 193 -23.15 8.32 1.71
N ASP A 194 -23.27 9.37 0.90
CA ASP A 194 -24.56 10.00 0.53
C ASP A 194 -25.37 10.64 1.68
N PHE A 195 -24.83 10.69 2.91
CA PHE A 195 -25.46 11.34 4.06
C PHE A 195 -24.54 12.39 4.70
N PRO A 196 -25.09 13.46 5.29
CA PRO A 196 -24.32 14.53 5.93
C PRO A 196 -23.88 14.15 7.35
N PHE A 197 -23.22 12.99 7.49
CA PHE A 197 -22.64 12.55 8.77
C PHE A 197 -21.16 12.27 8.59
N ALA A 198 -20.36 12.88 9.45
CA ALA A 198 -18.94 12.66 9.53
C ALA A 198 -18.47 12.81 10.98
N THR A 199 -17.49 12.01 11.36
CA THR A 199 -16.88 12.05 12.69
C THR A 199 -15.43 11.60 12.61
N SER A 200 -14.67 11.80 13.69
CA SER A 200 -13.30 11.30 13.79
C SER A 200 -13.01 10.84 15.21
N GLY A 201 -11.98 10.01 15.36
CA GLY A 201 -11.62 9.43 16.63
C GLY A 201 -10.20 8.91 16.67
N GLN A 202 -9.88 8.23 17.76
CA GLN A 202 -8.57 7.67 18.04
C GLN A 202 -8.77 6.27 18.61
N ALA A 203 -8.16 5.28 17.99
CA ALA A 203 -8.12 3.92 18.50
C ALA A 203 -7.24 3.85 19.77
N PRO A 204 -7.54 2.92 20.69
CA PRO A 204 -6.64 2.64 21.81
C PRO A 204 -5.24 2.22 21.32
N ALA A 205 -4.22 2.56 22.11
CA ALA A 205 -2.85 2.15 21.80
C ALA A 205 -2.73 0.62 21.75
N GLY A 206 -2.11 0.10 20.69
CA GLY A 206 -1.92 -1.34 20.49
C GLY A 206 -3.14 -2.10 19.96
N ALA A 207 -4.24 -1.40 19.64
CA ALA A 207 -5.43 -2.02 19.02
C ALA A 207 -5.18 -2.49 17.58
N THR A 208 -4.24 -1.87 16.87
CA THR A 208 -3.93 -2.21 15.47
C THR A 208 -3.03 -3.44 15.41
N THR A 209 -3.50 -4.51 14.78
CA THR A 209 -2.63 -5.65 14.44
C THR A 209 -1.61 -5.27 13.38
N VAL A 210 -0.35 -5.66 13.59
CA VAL A 210 0.79 -5.44 12.70
C VAL A 210 1.57 -6.76 12.60
N PRO A 211 1.30 -7.59 11.57
CA PRO A 211 1.93 -8.90 11.46
C PRO A 211 3.44 -8.84 11.23
N ASN A 212 4.20 -9.55 12.08
CA ASN A 212 5.62 -9.78 11.92
C ASN A 212 5.97 -11.27 12.19
N PRO A 213 6.06 -12.11 11.14
CA PRO A 213 6.40 -13.53 11.30
C PRO A 213 7.81 -13.81 11.82
N ILE A 214 8.70 -12.81 11.81
CA ILE A 214 10.09 -12.92 12.30
C ILE A 214 10.29 -12.15 13.60
N ALA A 215 9.23 -11.84 14.36
CA ALA A 215 9.31 -11.04 15.58
C ALA A 215 10.30 -11.58 16.63
N ALA A 216 10.54 -12.89 16.67
CA ALA A 216 11.49 -13.51 17.60
C ALA A 216 12.97 -13.22 17.27
N THR A 217 13.30 -12.97 16.00
CA THR A 217 14.68 -12.75 15.51
C THR A 217 14.92 -11.32 15.04
N SER A 218 13.90 -10.65 14.53
CA SER A 218 13.89 -9.24 14.16
C SER A 218 12.57 -8.58 14.57
N PRO A 219 12.48 -8.07 15.81
CA PRO A 219 11.30 -7.35 16.27
C PRO A 219 11.11 -6.01 15.53
N ILE A 220 9.93 -5.42 15.71
CA ILE A 220 9.59 -4.07 15.22
C ILE A 220 9.26 -3.18 16.42
N PRO A 221 9.52 -1.86 16.34
CA PRO A 221 9.07 -0.93 17.37
C PRO A 221 7.54 -0.93 17.48
N SER A 222 7.02 -0.88 18.70
CA SER A 222 5.58 -0.75 18.94
C SER A 222 5.04 0.53 18.28
N GLY A 223 3.85 0.44 17.67
CA GLY A 223 3.24 1.57 16.96
C GLY A 223 3.86 1.90 15.60
N SER A 224 4.96 1.26 15.19
CA SER A 224 5.61 1.53 13.89
C SER A 224 4.77 1.15 12.68
N CYS A 225 3.78 0.26 12.83
CA CYS A 225 3.02 -0.31 11.71
C CYS A 225 3.87 -0.98 10.62
N VAL A 226 5.06 -1.46 10.98
CA VAL A 226 5.92 -2.21 10.08
C VAL A 226 5.40 -3.64 9.93
N VAL A 227 4.63 -3.88 8.88
CA VAL A 227 4.22 -5.23 8.48
C VAL A 227 5.37 -5.94 7.77
N THR A 228 5.56 -7.21 8.08
CA THR A 228 6.63 -8.02 7.49
C THR A 228 6.06 -9.22 6.75
N GLY A 229 6.49 -9.40 5.50
CA GLY A 229 6.08 -10.50 4.64
C GLY A 229 7.28 -11.30 4.16
N LYS A 230 7.12 -12.62 4.04
CA LYS A 230 8.14 -13.51 3.48
C LYS A 230 7.80 -13.83 2.04
N PHE A 231 8.77 -13.72 1.13
CA PHE A 231 8.57 -14.20 -0.23
C PHE A 231 8.50 -15.73 -0.27
N ALA A 232 7.66 -16.28 -1.14
CA ALA A 232 7.60 -17.73 -1.36
C ALA A 232 8.92 -18.28 -1.94
N GLN A 233 9.55 -17.51 -2.81
CA GLN A 233 10.91 -17.69 -3.32
C GLN A 233 11.67 -16.39 -3.10
N ASN A 234 12.92 -16.45 -2.67
CA ASN A 234 13.66 -15.23 -2.38
C ASN A 234 13.80 -14.34 -3.62
N LEU A 235 13.62 -13.04 -3.45
CA LEU A 235 13.90 -12.07 -4.49
C LEU A 235 15.42 -11.90 -4.63
N ILE A 236 15.97 -12.26 -5.78
CA ILE A 236 17.38 -12.08 -6.10
C ILE A 236 17.53 -10.84 -7.00
N ILE A 237 18.30 -9.85 -6.56
CA ILE A 237 18.74 -8.71 -7.38
C ILE A 237 20.24 -8.90 -7.65
N ASN A 238 20.63 -9.02 -8.91
CA ASN A 238 22.01 -9.35 -9.29
C ASN A 238 22.68 -8.31 -10.21
N GLY A 239 21.97 -7.25 -10.58
CA GLY A 239 22.48 -6.17 -11.42
C GLY A 239 22.52 -6.51 -12.91
N ASN A 240 22.04 -7.69 -13.31
CA ASN A 240 21.96 -8.14 -14.70
C ASN A 240 20.51 -8.18 -15.21
N GLU A 241 19.59 -7.56 -14.49
CA GLU A 241 18.21 -7.42 -14.92
C GLU A 241 18.14 -6.61 -16.21
N THR A 242 17.36 -7.09 -17.19
CA THR A 242 17.10 -6.41 -18.48
C THR A 242 15.66 -5.97 -18.63
N ARG A 243 14.83 -6.24 -17.61
CA ARG A 243 13.40 -5.92 -17.56
C ARG A 243 13.05 -5.51 -16.14
N ASP A 244 11.94 -4.79 -16.01
CA ASP A 244 11.41 -4.39 -14.71
C ASP A 244 11.18 -5.60 -13.78
N VAL A 245 11.48 -5.38 -12.51
CA VAL A 245 11.08 -6.28 -11.42
C VAL A 245 9.87 -5.65 -10.74
N VAL A 246 8.71 -6.31 -10.83
CA VAL A 246 7.48 -5.81 -10.21
C VAL A 246 7.21 -6.60 -8.94
N ILE A 247 7.30 -5.97 -7.78
CA ILE A 247 6.88 -6.52 -6.49
C ILE A 247 5.41 -6.13 -6.25
N THR A 248 4.55 -7.13 -6.02
CA THR A 248 3.18 -6.92 -5.53
C THR A 248 3.11 -7.30 -4.05
N LEU A 249 2.71 -6.35 -3.24
CA LEU A 249 2.47 -6.49 -1.81
C LEU A 249 0.98 -6.77 -1.57
N SER A 250 0.62 -8.05 -1.46
CA SER A 250 -0.76 -8.44 -1.14
C SER A 250 -1.04 -8.33 0.35
N LEU A 251 -1.90 -7.39 0.72
CA LEU A 251 -2.28 -7.08 2.09
C LEU A 251 -3.63 -7.74 2.40
N SER A 252 -3.68 -8.53 3.48
CA SER A 252 -4.92 -9.21 3.86
C SER A 252 -5.91 -8.22 4.48
N SER A 253 -7.02 -7.95 3.80
CA SER A 253 -8.18 -7.23 4.36
C SER A 253 -9.20 -8.19 4.99
N ASN A 254 -8.96 -9.50 4.90
CA ASN A 254 -9.84 -10.54 5.44
C ASN A 254 -10.17 -10.32 6.93
N ASN A 255 -11.43 -9.94 7.20
CA ASN A 255 -11.94 -9.67 8.55
C ASN A 255 -10.98 -8.79 9.37
N SER A 256 -10.48 -7.72 8.73
CA SER A 256 -9.50 -6.80 9.29
C SER A 256 -10.13 -5.67 10.12
N PHE A 257 -11.43 -5.44 9.96
CA PHE A 257 -12.18 -4.52 10.81
C PHE A 257 -13.00 -5.34 11.80
N GLU A 258 -12.57 -5.36 13.05
CA GLU A 258 -13.12 -6.18 14.14
C GLU A 258 -13.68 -5.29 15.24
N TRP A 259 -14.82 -5.69 15.81
CA TRP A 259 -15.46 -5.02 16.94
C TRP A 259 -15.98 -6.04 17.96
N GLN A 260 -16.19 -5.57 19.19
CA GLN A 260 -16.91 -6.33 20.21
C GLN A 260 -18.41 -6.16 20.01
N GLU A 261 -19.14 -7.27 19.92
CA GLU A 261 -20.59 -7.27 19.74
C GLU A 261 -21.32 -6.98 21.05
N VAL A 262 -22.34 -6.13 20.96
CA VAL A 262 -23.39 -6.00 21.99
C VAL A 262 -24.56 -6.89 21.62
N THR A 263 -24.90 -6.94 20.33
CA THR A 263 -25.88 -7.86 19.75
C THR A 263 -25.16 -8.80 18.80
N SER A 264 -25.35 -10.11 18.95
CA SER A 264 -24.65 -11.08 18.09
C SER A 264 -25.39 -11.28 16.76
N ASP A 265 -25.29 -10.30 15.87
CA ASP A 265 -25.88 -10.31 14.53
C ASP A 265 -24.87 -10.11 13.39
N GLY A 266 -23.58 -9.95 13.72
CA GLY A 266 -22.49 -9.77 12.76
C GLY A 266 -22.48 -8.40 12.10
N LYS A 267 -23.22 -7.41 12.60
CA LYS A 267 -23.29 -6.07 12.04
C LYS A 267 -22.74 -5.04 13.00
N TYR A 268 -21.86 -4.18 12.50
CA TYR A 268 -21.27 -3.14 13.32
C TYR A 268 -22.28 -2.01 13.58
N GLU A 269 -22.76 -1.89 14.81
CA GLU A 269 -23.72 -0.88 15.26
C GLU A 269 -23.14 -0.01 16.39
N PRO A 270 -22.38 1.06 16.06
CA PRO A 270 -21.74 1.90 17.07
C PRO A 270 -22.74 2.63 17.97
N SER A 271 -23.98 2.85 17.52
CA SER A 271 -25.01 3.56 18.29
C SER A 271 -25.52 2.78 19.51
N ILE A 272 -25.35 1.46 19.55
CA ILE A 272 -25.68 0.62 20.71
C ILE A 272 -24.46 0.34 21.61
N GLY A 273 -23.31 0.95 21.32
CA GLY A 273 -22.10 0.84 22.12
C GLY A 273 -21.11 -0.23 21.66
N GLU A 274 -21.21 -0.73 20.44
CA GLU A 274 -20.16 -1.57 19.85
C GLU A 274 -18.91 -0.76 19.58
N ASN A 275 -17.75 -1.30 19.97
CA ASN A 275 -16.47 -0.62 19.84
C ASN A 275 -15.52 -1.42 18.96
N VAL A 276 -14.85 -0.72 18.04
CA VAL A 276 -13.78 -1.28 17.21
C VAL A 276 -12.63 -1.70 18.11
N VAL A 277 -12.17 -2.93 17.95
CA VAL A 277 -11.03 -3.49 18.69
C VAL A 277 -9.79 -3.65 17.81
N ASP A 278 -9.97 -3.77 16.49
CA ASP A 278 -8.86 -3.82 15.53
C ASP A 278 -9.30 -3.28 14.17
N MET A 279 -8.37 -2.57 13.52
CA MET A 279 -8.52 -2.01 12.19
C MET A 279 -7.27 -2.19 11.33
N GLY A 280 -6.31 -2.99 11.80
CA GLY A 280 -5.06 -3.27 11.12
C GLY A 280 -5.21 -4.33 10.04
N LEU A 281 -4.42 -4.18 8.98
CA LEU A 281 -4.29 -5.23 7.95
C LEU A 281 -3.75 -6.51 8.56
N ARG A 282 -4.24 -7.64 8.04
CA ARG A 282 -4.10 -8.96 8.68
C ARG A 282 -3.06 -9.84 8.02
N GLY A 283 -2.12 -9.26 7.27
CA GLY A 283 -1.01 -10.01 6.68
C GLY A 283 -0.41 -9.31 5.48
N LEU A 284 0.81 -9.70 5.14
CA LEU A 284 1.51 -9.27 3.94
C LEU A 284 2.10 -10.49 3.24
N LEU A 285 1.63 -10.76 2.02
CA LEU A 285 2.16 -11.77 1.13
C LEU A 285 2.81 -11.08 -0.07
N PRO A 286 4.15 -11.01 -0.11
CA PRO A 286 4.85 -10.41 -1.22
C PRO A 286 5.08 -11.42 -2.35
N THR A 287 4.86 -10.97 -3.57
CA THR A 287 5.17 -11.71 -4.81
C THR A 287 5.94 -10.82 -5.76
N TYR A 288 6.59 -11.39 -6.77
CA TYR A 288 7.24 -10.59 -7.81
C TYR A 288 7.23 -11.27 -9.17
N VAL A 289 7.39 -10.45 -10.21
CA VAL A 289 7.68 -10.86 -11.59
C VAL A 289 9.02 -10.25 -11.99
N LYS A 290 9.89 -11.05 -12.61
CA LYS A 290 11.24 -10.71 -13.05
C LYS A 290 11.54 -11.37 -14.40
#